data_AF-A0A843T0G4-F1
#
_entry.id   AF-A0A843T0G4-F1
#
_cell.length_a   1.000
_cell.length_b   1.000
_cell.length_c   1.000
_cell.angle_alpha   90.00
_cell.angle_beta   90.00
_cell.angle_gamma   90.00
#
_symmetry.space_group_name_H-M   'P 1'
#
loop_
_entity.id
_entity.type
_entity.pdbx_description
1 polymer ?
#
loop_
_entity_poly.entity_id
_entity_poly.type
_entity_poly.pdbx_seq_one_letter_code
_entity_poly.pdbx_strand_id
1 'polypeptide(L)'
;MKRTGQRDDSQASKERSALHALKAYRERRRRRRAEDTYFGSSAAFRSAIEEGSSVTELDSRRSSILEEAAQDGMPTELAELLFDIAWDEGLDPAIGYELVRTGLGVAPPPEGLSSAPDAPEVDKYFPAWMFPATPPDRLLRERMLRASFRRLHSLLGTDEDIEQAFRDFANEPDVGHYGY
;
A
#
# COMPACT_ATOMS: atom_id res chain seq x y z
N MET A 1 20.75 -15.59 -6.60
CA MET A 1 20.03 -14.48 -5.95
C MET A 1 20.67 -14.19 -4.61
N LYS A 2 21.32 -13.03 -4.45
CA LYS A 2 21.96 -12.64 -3.19
C LYS A 2 20.86 -12.27 -2.18
N ARG A 3 20.86 -12.88 -0.99
CA ARG A 3 20.05 -12.45 0.15
C ARG A 3 20.46 -11.01 0.50
N THR A 4 19.71 -10.04 0.00
CA THR A 4 19.69 -8.68 0.52
C THR A 4 19.42 -8.76 2.02
N GLY A 5 20.13 -7.95 2.80
CA GLY A 5 20.28 -8.07 4.26
C GLY A 5 18.99 -8.49 4.96
N GLN A 6 19.04 -9.66 5.61
CA GLN A 6 17.93 -10.25 6.34
C GLN A 6 17.55 -9.26 7.45
N ARG A 7 16.51 -8.45 7.20
CA ARG A 7 15.93 -7.57 8.22
C ARG A 7 15.44 -8.46 9.36
N ASP A 8 15.53 -7.93 10.58
CA ASP A 8 14.98 -8.60 11.75
C ASP A 8 13.45 -8.66 11.58
N ASP A 9 12.94 -9.84 11.22
CA ASP A 9 11.51 -10.14 11.11
C ASP A 9 10.92 -10.66 12.44
N SER A 10 11.58 -10.38 13.56
CA SER A 10 10.97 -10.60 14.87
C SER A 10 9.64 -9.86 14.99
N GLN A 11 8.70 -10.46 15.71
CA GLN A 11 7.39 -9.85 15.97
C GLN A 11 7.53 -8.43 16.53
N ALA A 12 8.46 -8.23 17.47
CA ALA A 12 8.75 -6.92 18.05
C ALA A 12 9.27 -5.89 17.03
N SER A 13 10.02 -6.33 16.02
CA SER A 13 10.48 -5.48 14.92
C SER A 13 9.32 -5.08 14.01
N LYS A 14 8.44 -6.03 13.64
CA LYS A 14 7.24 -5.77 12.85
C LYS A 14 6.29 -4.79 13.54
N GLU A 15 5.99 -5.01 14.81
CA GLU A 15 5.16 -4.10 15.61
C GLU A 15 5.78 -2.69 15.69
N ARG A 16 7.10 -2.60 15.89
CA ARG A 16 7.80 -1.31 15.93
C ARG A 16 7.68 -0.57 14.60
N SER A 17 7.84 -1.27 13.48
CA SER A 17 7.66 -0.69 12.14
C SER A 17 6.24 -0.23 11.89
N ALA A 18 5.23 -1.02 12.28
CA ALA A 18 3.82 -0.65 12.16
C ALA A 18 3.49 0.61 12.97
N LEU A 19 3.89 0.66 14.25
CA LEU A 19 3.68 1.83 15.09
C LEU A 19 4.48 3.04 14.62
N HIS A 20 5.66 2.81 14.02
CA HIS A 20 6.43 3.88 13.39
C HIS A 20 5.71 4.45 12.17
N ALA A 21 5.14 3.61 11.31
CA ALA A 21 4.33 4.04 10.17
C ALA A 21 3.12 4.89 10.62
N LEU A 22 2.39 4.42 11.64
CA LEU A 22 1.27 5.15 12.22
C LEU A 22 1.69 6.50 12.82
N LYS A 23 2.80 6.53 13.56
CA LYS A 23 3.35 7.77 14.13
C LYS A 23 3.76 8.75 13.03
N ALA A 24 4.42 8.27 11.98
CA ALA A 24 4.84 9.10 10.86
C ALA A 24 3.64 9.66 10.09
N TYR A 25 2.60 8.84 9.87
CA TYR A 25 1.34 9.28 9.30
C TYR A 25 0.71 10.41 10.14
N ARG A 26 0.58 10.21 11.46
CA ARG A 26 0.04 11.23 12.38
C ARG A 26 0.84 12.53 12.34
N GLU A 27 2.17 12.45 12.31
CA GLU A 27 3.06 13.61 12.22
C GLU A 27 2.93 14.34 10.88
N ARG A 28 2.84 13.63 9.75
CA ARG A 28 2.61 14.25 8.44
C ARG A 28 1.26 14.94 8.36
N ARG A 29 0.21 14.30 8.87
CA ARG A 29 -1.12 14.91 8.97
C ARG A 29 -1.07 16.20 9.80
N ARG A 30 -0.35 16.19 10.93
CA ARG A 30 -0.16 17.38 11.77
C ARG A 30 0.53 18.52 11.00
N ARG A 31 1.55 18.21 10.21
CA ARG A 31 2.26 19.20 9.38
C ARG A 31 1.39 19.79 8.27
N ARG A 32 0.50 18.98 7.69
CA ARG A 32 -0.52 19.39 6.72
C ARG A 32 -1.66 20.25 7.33
N ARG A 33 -1.49 20.75 8.57
CA ARG A 33 -2.38 21.70 9.26
C ARG A 33 -3.88 21.41 9.10
N ALA A 34 -4.45 20.44 9.81
CA ALA A 34 -5.91 20.30 10.05
C ALA A 34 -6.87 20.33 8.83
N GLU A 35 -6.39 20.47 7.59
CA GLU A 35 -7.17 20.47 6.34
C GLU A 35 -7.51 19.04 5.90
N ASP A 36 -6.89 18.04 6.52
CA ASP A 36 -7.26 16.65 6.35
C ASP A 36 -8.30 16.24 7.41
N THR A 37 -9.58 16.27 7.03
CA THR A 37 -10.70 15.89 7.89
C THR A 37 -10.91 14.37 7.96
N TYR A 38 -10.25 13.59 7.10
CA TYR A 38 -10.68 12.23 6.75
C TYR A 38 -9.77 11.13 7.33
N PHE A 39 -9.57 11.14 8.66
CA PHE A 39 -8.62 10.25 9.33
C PHE A 39 -8.88 8.77 9.03
N GLY A 40 -7.89 8.09 8.43
CA GLY A 40 -7.88 6.64 8.25
C GLY A 40 -8.95 6.05 7.33
N SER A 41 -9.92 6.85 6.88
CA SER A 41 -11.05 6.40 6.05
C SER A 41 -11.04 7.12 4.72
N SER A 42 -10.53 6.45 3.69
CA SER A 42 -10.73 6.95 2.33
C SER A 42 -12.22 6.96 1.95
N ALA A 43 -13.07 6.16 2.61
CA ALA A 43 -14.50 6.15 2.39
C ALA A 43 -15.13 7.51 2.72
N ALA A 44 -14.75 8.12 3.85
CA ALA A 44 -15.22 9.46 4.21
C ALA A 44 -14.76 10.51 3.17
N PHE A 45 -13.55 10.37 2.63
CA PHE A 45 -13.04 11.27 1.60
C PHE A 45 -13.66 11.02 0.21
N ARG A 46 -13.94 9.75 -0.15
CA ARG A 46 -14.68 9.37 -1.35
C ARG A 46 -16.09 9.94 -1.33
N SER A 47 -16.79 9.79 -0.20
CA SER A 47 -18.10 10.39 0.01
C SER A 47 -18.05 11.91 -0.15
N ALA A 48 -17.02 12.58 0.39
CA ALA A 48 -16.85 14.01 0.15
C ALA A 48 -16.66 14.38 -1.33
N ILE A 49 -15.85 13.61 -2.09
CA ILE A 49 -15.68 13.82 -3.55
C ILE A 49 -17.00 13.58 -4.29
N GLU A 50 -17.72 12.50 -3.97
CA GLU A 50 -19.03 12.18 -4.55
C GLU A 50 -20.09 13.25 -4.23
N GLU A 51 -20.01 13.85 -3.05
CA GLU A 51 -20.85 14.96 -2.59
C GLU A 51 -20.43 16.33 -3.16
N GLY A 52 -19.37 16.38 -3.97
CA GLY A 52 -18.98 17.56 -4.74
C GLY A 52 -17.70 18.27 -4.26
N SER A 53 -16.91 17.68 -3.36
CA SER A 53 -15.51 18.11 -3.17
C SER A 53 -14.76 18.02 -4.50
N SER A 54 -14.02 19.08 -4.84
CA SER A 54 -13.48 19.23 -6.19
C SER A 54 -12.39 18.20 -6.49
N VAL A 55 -12.38 17.65 -7.71
CA VAL A 55 -11.31 16.80 -8.26
C VAL A 55 -9.91 17.40 -8.01
N THR A 56 -9.81 18.73 -7.97
CA THR A 56 -8.62 19.49 -7.60
C THR A 56 -8.05 19.12 -6.23
N GLU A 57 -8.88 18.79 -5.23
CA GLU A 57 -8.42 18.35 -3.91
C GLU A 57 -7.79 16.96 -3.96
N LEU A 58 -8.36 16.06 -4.76
CA LEU A 58 -7.79 14.73 -4.99
C LEU A 58 -6.44 14.83 -5.71
N ASP A 59 -6.37 15.63 -6.78
CA ASP A 59 -5.14 15.87 -7.53
C ASP A 59 -4.07 16.52 -6.64
N SER A 60 -4.44 17.51 -5.83
CA SER A 60 -3.54 18.14 -4.87
C SER A 60 -2.99 17.14 -3.85
N ARG A 61 -3.84 16.25 -3.31
CA ARG A 61 -3.41 15.18 -2.41
C ARG A 61 -2.48 14.18 -3.08
N ARG A 62 -2.82 13.78 -4.32
CA ARG A 62 -1.97 12.88 -5.11
C ARG A 62 -0.61 13.51 -5.35
N SER A 63 -0.56 14.74 -5.85
CA SER A 63 0.69 15.49 -6.05
C SER A 63 1.51 15.59 -4.77
N SER A 64 0.88 15.93 -3.64
CA SER A 64 1.58 16.01 -2.34
C SER A 64 2.24 14.69 -1.97
N ILE A 65 1.54 13.56 -2.12
CA ILE A 65 2.08 12.24 -1.79
C ILE A 65 3.20 11.84 -2.76
N LEU A 66 3.04 12.11 -4.06
CA LEU A 66 4.08 11.82 -5.06
C LEU A 66 5.35 12.66 -4.82
N GLU A 67 5.21 13.93 -4.46
CA GLU A 67 6.34 14.81 -4.12
C GLU A 67 7.06 14.32 -2.86
N GLU A 68 6.33 13.96 -1.81
CA GLU A 68 6.90 13.40 -0.59
C GLU A 68 7.62 12.07 -0.85
N ALA A 69 7.02 11.20 -1.67
CA ALA A 69 7.60 9.94 -2.07
C ALA A 69 8.91 10.13 -2.84
N ALA A 70 8.94 11.09 -3.76
CA ALA A 70 10.15 11.45 -4.49
C ALA A 70 11.26 11.98 -3.54
N GLN A 71 10.91 12.78 -2.54
CA GLN A 71 11.87 13.28 -1.53
C GLN A 71 12.47 12.15 -0.69
N ASP A 72 11.66 11.13 -0.35
CA ASP A 72 12.10 9.95 0.38
C ASP A 72 12.79 8.90 -0.54
N GLY A 73 12.97 9.20 -1.83
CA GLY A 73 13.70 8.38 -2.80
C GLY A 73 12.90 7.20 -3.38
N MET A 74 11.58 7.20 -3.22
CA MET A 74 10.69 6.20 -3.80
C MET A 74 10.56 6.41 -5.32
N PRO A 75 10.62 5.34 -6.14
CA PRO A 75 10.37 5.46 -7.58
C PRO A 75 8.95 5.99 -7.85
N THR A 76 8.81 6.91 -8.81
CA THR A 76 7.51 7.51 -9.17
C THR A 76 6.46 6.46 -9.51
N GLU A 77 6.83 5.42 -10.28
CA GLU A 77 5.91 4.33 -10.64
C GLU A 77 5.37 3.58 -9.41
N LEU A 78 6.18 3.44 -8.36
CA LEU A 78 5.74 2.83 -7.11
C LEU A 78 4.81 3.75 -6.32
N ALA A 79 5.13 5.05 -6.28
CA ALA A 79 4.32 6.05 -5.61
C ALA A 79 2.94 6.22 -6.28
N GLU A 80 2.87 6.13 -7.61
CA GLU A 80 1.61 6.11 -8.34
C GLU A 80 0.83 4.83 -8.06
N LEU A 81 1.50 3.67 -8.15
CA LEU A 81 0.87 2.37 -7.92
C LEU A 81 0.29 2.25 -6.49
N LEU A 82 1.04 2.68 -5.47
CA LEU A 82 0.55 2.63 -4.09
C LEU A 82 -0.63 3.58 -3.89
N PHE A 83 -0.63 4.74 -4.53
CA PHE A 83 -1.72 5.70 -4.40
C PHE A 83 -3.00 5.12 -4.97
N ASP A 84 -2.92 4.62 -6.21
CA ASP A 84 -4.07 4.05 -6.91
C ASP A 84 -4.62 2.81 -6.17
N ILE A 85 -3.73 1.93 -5.67
CA ILE A 85 -4.17 0.75 -4.92
C ILE A 85 -4.74 1.11 -3.53
N ALA A 86 -4.08 2.01 -2.78
CA ALA A 86 -4.60 2.43 -1.48
C ALA A 86 -5.97 3.06 -1.65
N TRP A 87 -6.10 3.94 -2.66
CA TRP A 87 -7.38 4.49 -3.07
C TRP A 87 -8.39 3.38 -3.29
N ASP A 88 -8.17 2.48 -4.26
CA ASP A 88 -9.06 1.38 -4.64
C ASP A 88 -9.54 0.55 -3.44
N GLU A 89 -8.60 0.12 -2.58
CA GLU A 89 -8.84 -0.78 -1.46
C GLU A 89 -9.46 -0.10 -0.23
N GLY A 90 -9.71 1.21 -0.29
CA GLY A 90 -10.37 1.94 0.79
C GLY A 90 -9.42 2.49 1.87
N LEU A 91 -8.10 2.37 1.68
CA LEU A 91 -7.11 2.87 2.61
C LEU A 91 -6.73 4.33 2.29
N ASP A 92 -6.50 5.16 3.31
CA ASP A 92 -5.90 6.48 3.10
C ASP A 92 -4.53 6.32 2.40
N PRO A 93 -4.31 6.90 1.21
CA PRO A 93 -3.03 6.78 0.50
C PRO A 93 -1.81 7.24 1.31
N ALA A 94 -1.98 8.16 2.26
CA ALA A 94 -0.90 8.57 3.15
C ALA A 94 -0.52 7.48 4.18
N ILE A 95 -1.47 6.64 4.60
CA ILE A 95 -1.17 5.45 5.41
C ILE A 95 -0.46 4.41 4.56
N GLY A 96 -0.97 4.14 3.35
CA GLY A 96 -0.35 3.21 2.41
C GLY A 96 1.10 3.58 2.11
N TYR A 97 1.36 4.87 1.90
CA TYR A 97 2.69 5.42 1.72
C TYR A 97 3.64 5.09 2.89
N GLU A 98 3.21 5.31 4.12
CA GLU A 98 4.04 5.05 5.31
C GLU A 98 4.33 3.56 5.53
N LEU A 99 3.37 2.68 5.23
CA LEU A 99 3.59 1.23 5.26
C LEU A 99 4.68 0.83 4.27
N VAL A 100 4.54 1.24 3.00
CA VAL A 100 5.53 0.95 1.95
C VAL A 100 6.91 1.48 2.32
N ARG A 101 6.98 2.68 2.92
CA ARG A 101 8.24 3.28 3.37
C ARG A 101 8.93 2.47 4.47
N THR A 102 8.18 1.88 5.40
CA THR A 102 8.75 0.95 6.39
C THR A 102 9.11 -0.42 5.80
N GLY A 103 8.55 -0.74 4.63
CA GLY A 103 8.63 -2.04 3.98
C GLY A 103 7.70 -3.08 4.61
N LEU A 104 6.81 -2.69 5.53
CA LEU A 104 5.89 -3.64 6.15
C LEU A 104 4.76 -3.99 5.17
N GLY A 105 4.50 -5.28 4.98
CA GLY A 105 3.37 -5.74 4.19
C GLY A 105 3.19 -7.24 4.20
N VAL A 106 2.14 -7.69 3.53
CA VAL A 106 1.82 -9.10 3.32
C VAL A 106 2.79 -9.72 2.33
N ALA A 107 3.27 -10.91 2.67
CA ALA A 107 4.20 -11.69 1.89
C ALA A 107 3.66 -12.01 0.49
N PRO A 108 4.55 -12.11 -0.51
CA PRO A 108 4.16 -12.75 -1.75
C PRO A 108 3.76 -14.22 -1.47
N PRO A 109 2.83 -14.80 -2.27
CA PRO A 109 2.53 -16.22 -2.18
C PRO A 109 3.83 -17.05 -2.25
N PRO A 110 3.96 -18.13 -1.46
CA PRO A 110 5.20 -18.91 -1.38
C PRO A 110 5.60 -19.53 -2.72
N GLU A 111 4.62 -19.79 -3.58
CA GLU A 111 4.77 -20.34 -4.93
C GLU A 111 5.21 -19.28 -5.96
N GLY A 112 5.25 -18.00 -5.58
CA GLY A 112 5.47 -16.89 -6.48
C GLY A 112 4.30 -16.66 -7.45
N LEU A 113 4.54 -15.90 -8.52
CA LEU A 113 3.67 -15.94 -9.69
C LEU A 113 4.10 -17.11 -10.55
N SER A 114 3.18 -18.03 -10.85
CA SER A 114 3.44 -19.10 -11.82
C SER A 114 3.78 -18.46 -13.18
N SER A 115 5.05 -18.50 -13.54
CA SER A 115 5.59 -18.05 -14.82
C SER A 115 6.06 -19.25 -15.66
N ALA A 116 5.56 -20.45 -15.36
CA ALA A 116 5.94 -21.66 -16.07
C ALA A 116 5.72 -21.46 -17.58
N PRO A 117 6.74 -21.69 -18.43
CA PRO A 117 6.57 -21.65 -19.88
C PRO A 117 5.58 -22.72 -20.38
N ASP A 118 5.24 -23.68 -19.52
CA ASP A 118 4.31 -24.77 -19.74
C ASP A 118 2.88 -24.44 -19.26
N ALA A 119 2.65 -23.23 -18.72
CA ALA A 119 1.31 -22.71 -18.53
C ALA A 119 0.61 -22.73 -19.90
N PRO A 120 -0.63 -23.25 -20.00
CA PRO A 120 -1.28 -23.52 -21.28
C PRO A 120 -1.16 -22.29 -22.19
N GLU A 121 -0.60 -22.48 -23.39
CA GLU A 121 -0.49 -21.46 -24.43
C GLU A 121 -1.81 -20.72 -24.50
N VAL A 122 -1.79 -19.47 -24.04
CA VAL A 122 -3.03 -18.77 -23.82
C VAL A 122 -3.67 -18.50 -25.16
N ASP A 123 -4.92 -18.95 -25.26
CA ASP A 123 -5.85 -18.96 -26.37
C ASP A 123 -5.59 -17.91 -27.49
N LYS A 124 -5.89 -18.27 -28.75
CA LYS A 124 -5.73 -17.42 -29.94
C LYS A 124 -6.59 -16.14 -29.90
N TYR A 125 -7.40 -15.98 -28.86
CA TYR A 125 -8.36 -14.88 -28.65
C TYR A 125 -7.92 -13.84 -27.63
N PHE A 126 -6.64 -13.73 -27.25
CA PHE A 126 -6.21 -12.60 -26.41
C PHE A 126 -6.38 -11.27 -27.16
N PRO A 127 -7.20 -10.33 -26.67
CA PRO A 127 -7.24 -8.99 -27.24
C PRO A 127 -5.84 -8.37 -27.34
N ALA A 128 -5.57 -7.68 -28.45
CA ALA A 128 -4.29 -7.03 -28.69
C ALA A 128 -3.91 -6.00 -27.61
N TRP A 129 -4.88 -5.46 -26.88
CA TRP A 129 -4.64 -4.53 -25.77
C TRP A 129 -3.97 -5.18 -24.55
N MET A 130 -3.91 -6.52 -24.46
CA MET A 130 -3.17 -7.22 -23.41
C MET A 130 -1.64 -7.29 -23.66
N PHE A 131 -1.16 -6.71 -24.76
CA PHE A 131 0.26 -6.70 -25.12
C PHE A 131 0.84 -5.27 -25.12
N PRO A 132 2.07 -5.07 -24.58
CA PRO A 132 2.94 -6.09 -23.99
C PRO A 132 2.45 -6.59 -22.63
N ALA A 133 2.76 -7.84 -22.30
CA ALA A 133 2.42 -8.42 -21.01
C ALA A 133 3.06 -7.62 -19.88
N THR A 134 2.30 -7.38 -18.80
CA THR A 134 2.80 -6.69 -17.62
C THR A 134 3.95 -7.50 -16.99
N PRO A 135 5.07 -6.85 -16.60
CA PRO A 135 6.17 -7.55 -15.95
C PRO A 135 5.71 -8.29 -14.68
N PRO A 136 6.14 -9.55 -14.44
CA PRO A 136 5.73 -10.32 -13.27
C PRO A 136 6.01 -9.63 -11.94
N ASP A 137 7.15 -8.96 -11.80
CA ASP A 137 7.50 -8.23 -10.57
C ASP A 137 6.51 -7.11 -10.25
N ARG A 138 6.00 -6.42 -11.29
CA ARG A 138 4.96 -5.39 -11.12
C ARG A 138 3.65 -6.00 -10.65
N LEU A 139 3.24 -7.13 -11.22
CA LEU A 139 2.03 -7.86 -10.81
C LEU A 139 2.14 -8.39 -9.38
N LEU A 140 3.31 -8.90 -9.01
CA LEU A 140 3.56 -9.41 -7.66
C LEU A 140 3.46 -8.27 -6.65
N ARG A 141 4.12 -7.14 -6.96
CA ARG A 141 4.08 -5.94 -6.12
C ARG A 141 2.65 -5.42 -5.96
N GLU A 142 1.89 -5.32 -7.04
CA GLU A 142 0.48 -4.92 -7.00
C GLU A 142 -0.34 -5.86 -6.08
N ARG A 143 -0.18 -7.18 -6.23
CA ARG A 143 -0.89 -8.15 -5.38
C ARG A 143 -0.53 -8.00 -3.90
N MET A 144 0.76 -7.81 -3.58
CA MET A 144 1.21 -7.59 -2.21
C MET A 144 0.62 -6.30 -1.62
N LEU A 145 0.63 -5.20 -2.37
CA LEU A 145 0.03 -3.93 -1.95
C LEU A 145 -1.47 -4.07 -1.73
N ARG A 146 -2.21 -4.68 -2.68
CA ARG A 146 -3.66 -4.92 -2.56
C ARG A 146 -3.98 -5.75 -1.32
N ALA A 147 -3.27 -6.86 -1.10
CA ALA A 147 -3.45 -7.72 0.06
C ALA A 147 -3.18 -6.97 1.37
N SER A 148 -2.08 -6.22 1.43
CA SER A 148 -1.69 -5.44 2.61
C SER A 148 -2.71 -4.37 2.95
N PHE A 149 -3.11 -3.56 1.97
CA PHE A 149 -3.99 -2.41 2.20
C PHE A 149 -5.41 -2.83 2.53
N ARG A 150 -5.95 -3.83 1.81
CA ARG A 150 -7.28 -4.39 2.10
C ARG A 150 -7.38 -4.91 3.52
N ARG A 151 -6.34 -5.59 3.97
CA ARG A 151 -6.29 -6.24 5.27
C ARG A 151 -6.15 -5.24 6.41
N LEU A 152 -5.24 -4.27 6.29
CA LEU A 152 -5.18 -3.17 7.25
C LEU A 152 -6.49 -2.38 7.27
N HIS A 153 -7.09 -2.09 6.11
CA HIS A 153 -8.38 -1.42 6.05
C HIS A 153 -9.48 -2.21 6.78
N SER A 154 -9.49 -3.55 6.63
CA SER A 154 -10.41 -4.42 7.37
C SER A 154 -10.23 -4.35 8.88
N LEU A 155 -8.98 -4.30 9.37
CA LEU A 155 -8.67 -4.18 10.81
C LEU A 155 -9.10 -2.80 11.33
N LEU A 156 -8.78 -1.73 10.60
CA LEU A 156 -9.21 -0.36 10.94
C LEU A 156 -10.74 -0.18 10.96
N GLY A 157 -11.48 -0.99 10.19
CA GLY A 157 -12.94 -1.00 10.21
C GLY A 157 -13.55 -1.81 11.35
N THR A 158 -12.77 -2.69 12.00
CA THR A 158 -13.25 -3.57 13.07
C THR A 158 -12.84 -3.08 14.45
N ASP A 159 -11.62 -2.58 14.59
CA ASP A 159 -11.05 -2.15 15.87
C ASP A 159 -11.32 -0.68 16.14
N GLU A 160 -11.79 -0.36 17.34
CA GLU A 160 -11.93 1.04 17.79
C GLU A 160 -10.55 1.69 18.07
N ASP A 161 -9.55 0.89 18.43
CA ASP A 161 -8.18 1.34 18.68
C ASP A 161 -7.29 1.11 17.45
N ILE A 162 -6.94 2.21 16.79
CA ILE A 162 -6.10 2.23 15.60
C ILE A 162 -4.68 1.73 15.90
N GLU A 163 -4.15 1.95 17.11
CA GLU A 163 -2.84 1.37 17.46
C GLU A 163 -2.90 -0.14 17.55
N GLN A 164 -4.02 -0.67 18.06
CA GLN A 164 -4.26 -2.10 18.13
C GLN A 164 -4.38 -2.72 16.73
N ALA A 165 -5.12 -2.08 15.81
CA ALA A 165 -5.21 -2.52 14.41
C ALA A 165 -3.84 -2.64 13.72
N PHE A 166 -2.92 -1.69 13.96
CA PHE A 166 -1.56 -1.76 13.42
C PHE A 166 -0.71 -2.87 14.06
N ARG A 167 -0.90 -3.15 15.36
CA ARG A 167 -0.23 -4.28 16.03
C ARG A 167 -0.76 -5.60 15.50
N ASP A 168 -2.06 -5.72 15.34
CA ASP A 168 -2.69 -6.95 14.85
C ASP A 168 -2.25 -7.23 13.42
N PHE A 169 -2.22 -6.21 12.55
CA PHE A 169 -1.63 -6.32 11.21
C PHE A 169 -0.17 -6.80 11.25
N ALA A 170 0.67 -6.22 12.10
CA ALA A 170 2.07 -6.63 12.23
C ALA A 170 2.25 -8.08 12.72
N ASN A 171 1.29 -8.55 13.53
CA ASN A 171 1.31 -9.87 14.15
C ASN A 171 0.74 -10.97 13.26
N GLU A 172 0.20 -10.62 12.08
CA GLU A 172 -0.23 -11.61 11.12
C GLU A 172 0.94 -12.50 10.63
N PRO A 173 0.68 -13.80 10.40
CA PRO A 173 1.72 -14.78 10.12
C PRO A 173 2.42 -14.57 8.78
N ASP A 174 1.72 -13.96 7.82
CA ASP A 174 2.19 -13.64 6.48
C ASP A 174 2.62 -12.17 6.34
N VAL A 175 2.70 -11.40 7.43
CA VAL A 175 3.22 -10.02 7.39
C VAL A 175 4.69 -9.99 7.79
N GLY A 176 5.50 -9.24 7.03
CA GLY A 176 6.95 -9.11 7.20
C GLY A 176 7.52 -7.86 6.54
N HIS A 177 8.85 -7.72 6.53
CA HIS A 177 9.52 -6.62 5.85
C HIS A 177 9.94 -7.00 4.43
N TYR A 178 9.34 -6.35 3.44
CA TYR A 178 9.62 -6.52 2.02
C TYR A 178 10.14 -5.22 1.40
N GLY A 179 11.05 -5.36 0.43
CA GLY A 179 11.47 -4.25 -0.42
C GLY A 179 10.44 -4.07 -1.53
N TYR A 180 9.88 -2.87 -1.63
CA TYR A 180 9.00 -2.48 -2.74
C TYR A 180 9.80 -1.79 -3.84
#